data_AF-A0A815TVT0-F1
#
_entry.id   AF-A0A815TVT0-F1
#
_cell.length_a   1.000
_cell.length_b   1.000
_cell.length_c   1.000
_cell.angle_alpha   90.00
_cell.angle_beta   90.00
_cell.angle_gamma   90.00
#
_symmetry.space_group_name_H-M   'P 1'
#
loop_
_entity.id
_entity.type
_entity.pdbx_description
1 polymer ?
#
loop_
_entity_poly.entity_id
_entity_poly.type
_entity_poly.pdbx_seq_one_letter_code
_entity_poly.pdbx_strand_id
1 'polypeptide(L)'
;YLYKPIHELIQQKIIYSSCFKTPKSDYIPIFGHMFSLAGQISKRGKKWKTRRRIITPSFHDSNLLANYIDIFNEQLDIGLKCFQTLADQQVETDLYPLISAWTLDVICETAMGKTVRAQTEESEYIKAVVRITELIALRTRSPWLWPRTIFKLTAQGREHDRLLKIIHKFTRQVRISMNGATYFALYVYHMS
;
A
#
# COMPACT_ATOMS: atom_id res chain seq x y z
N TYR A 1 21.04 48.98 2.80
CA TYR A 1 19.65 48.62 3.13
C TYR A 1 18.77 48.97 1.93
N LEU A 2 17.87 48.06 1.51
CA LEU A 2 16.91 48.20 0.40
C LEU A 2 17.41 47.87 -1.04
N TYR A 3 17.82 46.63 -1.33
CA TYR A 3 17.50 45.97 -2.62
C TYR A 3 17.86 44.46 -2.59
N LYS A 4 17.15 43.68 -1.77
CA LYS A 4 17.25 42.21 -1.79
C LYS A 4 15.96 41.41 -1.54
N PRO A 5 14.70 41.87 -1.78
CA PRO A 5 13.54 40.99 -1.57
C PRO A 5 12.64 40.74 -2.81
N ILE A 6 13.07 40.98 -4.05
CA ILE A 6 12.18 40.75 -5.22
C ILE A 6 12.57 39.51 -6.05
N HIS A 7 13.87 39.23 -6.21
CA HIS A 7 14.31 38.11 -7.04
C HIS A 7 14.03 36.73 -6.40
N GLU A 8 14.09 36.61 -5.08
CA GLU A 8 13.77 35.36 -4.36
C GLU A 8 12.27 35.07 -4.29
N LEU A 9 11.43 36.11 -4.21
CA LEU A 9 9.97 35.92 -4.22
C LEU A 9 9.45 35.55 -5.61
N ILE A 10 10.07 36.05 -6.68
CA ILE A 10 9.70 35.64 -8.05
C ILE A 10 10.13 34.19 -8.31
N GLN A 11 11.30 33.76 -7.83
CA GLN A 11 11.70 32.35 -7.98
C GLN A 11 10.87 31.40 -7.13
N GLN A 12 10.52 31.74 -5.88
CA GLN A 12 9.63 30.90 -5.07
C GLN A 12 8.22 30.81 -5.66
N LYS A 13 7.66 31.89 -6.20
CA LYS A 13 6.31 31.88 -6.79
C LYS A 13 6.26 31.18 -8.15
N ILE A 14 7.32 31.24 -8.94
CA ILE A 14 7.42 30.50 -10.22
C ILE A 14 7.62 29.00 -9.95
N ILE A 15 8.44 28.63 -8.97
CA ILE A 15 8.62 27.22 -8.58
C ILE A 15 7.33 26.66 -7.95
N TYR A 16 6.66 27.38 -7.06
CA TYR A 16 5.40 26.93 -6.45
C TYR A 16 4.21 26.91 -7.41
N SER A 17 4.07 27.87 -8.33
CA SER A 17 2.93 27.90 -9.27
C SER A 17 3.13 26.99 -10.49
N SER A 18 4.37 26.73 -10.91
CA SER A 18 4.65 25.80 -12.01
C SER A 18 4.52 24.33 -11.57
N CYS A 19 4.72 24.04 -10.28
CA CYS A 19 4.65 22.66 -9.78
C CYS A 19 3.21 22.14 -9.60
N PHE A 20 2.21 23.03 -9.50
CA PHE A 20 0.82 22.65 -9.21
C PHE A 20 -0.19 22.85 -10.35
N LYS A 21 0.22 23.50 -11.46
CA LYS A 21 -0.63 23.70 -12.66
C LYS A 21 -0.21 22.84 -13.85
N THR A 22 0.48 21.73 -13.62
CA THR A 22 0.61 20.69 -14.63
C THR A 22 -0.64 19.79 -14.57
N PRO A 23 -1.29 19.44 -15.70
CA PRO A 23 -2.27 18.37 -15.67
C PRO A 23 -1.56 17.16 -15.05
N LYS A 24 -2.17 16.55 -14.01
CA LYS A 24 -1.64 15.41 -13.21
C LYS A 24 -1.25 14.15 -14.03
N SER A 25 -1.21 14.26 -15.35
CA SER A 25 -0.64 13.34 -16.34
C SER A 25 0.87 13.14 -16.21
N ASP A 26 1.63 14.18 -15.82
CA ASP A 26 3.06 14.20 -16.14
C ASP A 26 4.01 13.81 -14.99
N TYR A 27 3.47 13.37 -13.84
CA TYR A 27 4.28 12.78 -12.75
C TYR A 27 4.61 11.29 -12.94
N ILE A 28 4.60 10.82 -14.19
CA ILE A 28 5.03 9.46 -14.54
C ILE A 28 6.35 9.44 -15.36
N PRO A 29 7.43 10.22 -15.08
CA PRO A 29 8.65 10.03 -15.87
C PRO A 29 9.41 8.76 -15.48
N ILE A 30 9.45 8.41 -14.19
CA ILE A 30 10.29 7.29 -13.71
C ILE A 30 9.61 5.92 -13.91
N PHE A 31 8.28 5.85 -13.77
CA PHE A 31 7.51 4.61 -14.01
C PHE A 31 6.89 4.53 -15.42
N GLY A 32 6.83 5.63 -16.17
CA GLY A 32 6.17 5.70 -17.48
C GLY A 32 7.05 5.19 -18.61
N HIS A 33 8.37 5.33 -18.47
CA HIS A 33 9.33 4.79 -19.43
C HIS A 33 9.33 3.24 -19.48
N MET A 34 8.74 2.57 -18.47
CA MET A 34 8.57 1.10 -18.42
C MET A 34 7.39 0.59 -19.26
N PHE A 35 6.44 1.46 -19.61
CA PHE A 35 5.29 1.10 -20.43
C PHE A 35 5.15 2.08 -21.58
N SER A 36 5.94 1.86 -22.65
CA SER A 36 5.64 2.36 -24.00
C SER A 36 4.13 2.25 -24.23
N LEU A 37 3.38 3.36 -24.29
CA LEU A 37 1.96 3.49 -24.72
C LEU A 37 1.39 4.87 -24.31
N ALA A 38 1.81 5.96 -24.95
CA ALA A 38 1.25 7.30 -24.73
C ALA A 38 -0.31 7.36 -24.83
N GLY A 39 -0.91 6.53 -25.69
CA GLY A 39 -2.37 6.44 -25.85
C GLY A 39 -3.14 5.68 -24.76
N GLN A 40 -2.50 4.77 -24.01
CA GLN A 40 -3.16 4.08 -22.88
C GLN A 40 -3.14 4.91 -21.60
N ILE A 41 -2.23 5.87 -21.48
CA ILE A 41 -2.09 6.74 -20.30
C ILE A 41 -3.34 7.60 -20.11
N SER A 42 -3.99 8.07 -21.18
CA SER A 42 -5.23 8.87 -21.09
C SER A 42 -6.44 8.07 -20.55
N LYS A 43 -6.66 6.83 -21.03
CA LYS A 43 -7.71 5.93 -20.51
C LYS A 43 -7.40 5.43 -19.09
N ARG A 44 -6.12 5.18 -18.78
CA ARG A 44 -5.66 4.84 -17.42
C ARG A 44 -5.79 6.04 -16.48
N GLY A 45 -5.58 7.26 -16.96
CA GLY A 45 -5.68 8.51 -16.19
C GLY A 45 -7.10 8.78 -15.68
N LYS A 46 -8.12 8.55 -16.52
CA LYS A 46 -9.53 8.63 -16.08
C LYS A 46 -9.84 7.58 -14.99
N LYS A 47 -9.43 6.32 -15.19
CA LYS A 47 -9.61 5.25 -14.19
C LYS A 47 -8.86 5.53 -12.88
N TRP A 48 -7.64 6.05 -12.97
CA TRP A 48 -6.84 6.46 -11.81
C TRP A 48 -7.52 7.59 -11.06
N LYS A 49 -7.97 8.64 -11.75
CA LYS A 49 -8.69 9.77 -11.16
C LYS A 49 -9.94 9.30 -10.42
N THR A 50 -10.74 8.43 -11.03
CA THR A 50 -11.94 7.86 -10.40
C THR A 50 -11.60 7.04 -9.15
N ARG A 51 -10.63 6.12 -9.23
CA ARG A 51 -10.22 5.31 -8.07
C ARG A 51 -9.66 6.15 -6.94
N ARG A 52 -8.80 7.13 -7.26
CA ARG A 52 -8.22 8.04 -6.26
C ARG A 52 -9.30 8.88 -5.58
N ARG A 53 -10.31 9.37 -6.33
CA ARG A 53 -11.45 10.09 -5.74
C ARG A 53 -12.20 9.27 -4.68
N ILE A 54 -12.28 7.94 -4.85
CA ILE A 54 -12.95 7.04 -3.90
C ILE A 54 -12.07 6.77 -2.67
N ILE A 55 -10.76 6.64 -2.86
CA ILE A 55 -9.80 6.26 -1.79
C ILE A 55 -9.42 7.47 -0.91
N THR A 56 -9.26 8.64 -1.52
CA THR A 56 -8.73 9.84 -0.85
C THR A 56 -9.52 10.31 0.39
N PRO A 57 -10.86 10.24 0.45
CA PRO A 57 -11.61 10.61 1.66
C PRO A 57 -11.18 9.83 2.91
N SER A 58 -10.82 8.55 2.77
CA SER A 58 -10.39 7.70 3.90
C SER A 58 -9.10 8.18 4.59
N PHE A 59 -8.35 9.08 3.97
CA PHE A 59 -7.11 9.65 4.52
C PHE A 59 -7.23 11.12 4.94
N HIS A 60 -8.39 11.74 4.71
CA HIS A 60 -8.63 13.14 5.07
C HIS A 60 -9.70 13.30 6.16
N ASP A 61 -10.56 12.30 6.34
CA ASP A 61 -11.59 12.32 7.39
C ASP A 61 -10.95 12.13 8.76
N SER A 62 -10.95 13.18 9.58
CA SER A 62 -10.38 13.17 10.93
C SER A 62 -11.05 12.17 11.86
N ASN A 63 -12.33 11.90 11.68
CA ASN A 63 -13.07 10.96 12.54
C ASN A 63 -12.62 9.52 12.27
N LEU A 64 -12.39 9.18 10.99
CA LEU A 64 -11.87 7.87 10.62
C LEU A 64 -10.41 7.68 11.04
N LEU A 65 -9.59 8.73 10.88
CA LEU A 65 -8.19 8.71 11.32
C LEU A 65 -8.07 8.54 12.84
N ALA A 66 -8.98 9.13 13.62
CA ALA A 66 -9.03 8.93 15.07
C ALA A 66 -9.22 7.45 15.41
N ASN A 67 -10.15 6.76 14.75
CA ASN A 67 -10.37 5.32 14.96
C ASN A 67 -9.15 4.46 14.55
N TYR A 68 -8.32 4.94 13.62
CA TYR A 68 -7.08 4.23 13.28
C TYR A 68 -6.09 4.24 14.44
N ILE A 69 -6.02 5.33 15.23
CA ILE A 69 -5.10 5.43 16.37
C ILE A 69 -5.35 4.31 17.38
N ASP A 70 -6.62 3.97 17.63
CA ASP A 70 -6.97 2.87 18.52
C ASP A 70 -6.41 1.54 18.00
N ILE A 71 -6.56 1.27 16.69
CA ILE A 71 -5.98 0.09 16.02
C ILE A 71 -4.45 0.10 16.10
N PHE A 72 -3.81 1.25 15.90
CA PHE A 72 -2.35 1.39 16.04
C PHE A 72 -1.91 1.00 17.46
N ASN A 73 -2.60 1.48 18.50
CA ASN A 73 -2.27 1.19 19.89
C ASN A 73 -2.46 -0.29 20.21
N GLU A 74 -3.58 -0.89 19.80
CA GLU A 74 -3.83 -2.32 20.00
C GLU A 74 -2.76 -3.20 19.35
N GLN A 75 -2.38 -2.90 18.10
CA GLN A 75 -1.32 -3.64 17.43
C GLN A 75 0.07 -3.37 18.01
N LEU A 76 0.29 -2.16 18.53
CA LEU A 76 1.54 -1.79 19.20
C LEU A 76 1.71 -2.51 20.53
N ASP A 77 0.64 -2.72 21.31
CA ASP A 77 0.69 -3.53 22.54
C ASP A 77 1.10 -4.99 22.27
N ILE A 78 0.63 -5.56 21.15
CA ILE A 78 1.05 -6.89 20.70
C ILE A 78 2.52 -6.86 20.28
N GLY A 79 2.91 -5.87 19.48
CA GLY A 79 4.28 -5.72 19.00
C GLY A 79 5.27 -5.53 20.14
N LEU A 80 4.94 -4.73 21.16
CA LEU A 80 5.78 -4.52 22.34
C LEU A 80 6.06 -5.82 23.09
N LYS A 81 5.09 -6.74 23.20
CA LYS A 81 5.32 -8.06 23.81
C LYS A 81 6.30 -8.90 23.00
N CYS A 82 6.20 -8.85 21.66
CA CYS A 82 7.16 -9.49 20.78
C CYS A 82 8.56 -8.87 20.91
N PHE A 83 8.66 -7.54 20.99
CA PHE A 83 9.93 -6.84 21.21
C PHE A 83 10.56 -7.17 22.56
N GLN A 84 9.77 -7.23 23.64
CA GLN A 84 10.24 -7.62 24.97
C GLN A 84 10.83 -9.03 24.96
N THR A 85 10.13 -9.99 24.33
CA THR A 85 10.60 -11.38 24.22
C THR A 85 11.96 -11.47 23.49
N LEU A 86 12.20 -10.61 22.50
CA LEU A 86 13.50 -10.54 21.82
C LEU A 86 14.57 -9.83 22.66
N ALA A 87 14.20 -8.77 23.38
CA ALA A 87 15.11 -8.04 24.25
C ALA A 87 15.61 -8.90 25.43
N ASP A 88 14.74 -9.77 25.96
CA ASP A 88 15.07 -10.71 27.04
C ASP A 88 16.12 -11.75 26.62
N GLN A 89 16.21 -12.04 25.31
CA GLN A 89 17.22 -12.98 24.79
C GLN A 89 18.63 -12.38 24.80
N GLN A 90 18.79 -11.06 24.98
CA GLN A 90 20.09 -10.36 24.99
C GLN A 90 20.95 -10.62 23.73
N VAL A 91 20.30 -10.92 22.59
CA VAL A 91 20.96 -11.15 21.30
C VAL A 91 20.68 -9.98 20.36
N GLU A 92 21.71 -9.53 19.64
CA GLU A 92 21.55 -8.57 18.55
C GLU A 92 20.63 -9.19 17.46
N THR A 93 19.45 -8.61 17.29
CA THR A 93 18.40 -9.14 16.42
C THR A 93 17.96 -8.06 15.44
N ASP A 94 17.76 -8.43 14.17
CA ASP A 94 17.17 -7.55 13.17
C ASP A 94 15.70 -7.26 13.49
N LEU A 95 15.36 -5.98 13.67
CA LEU A 95 14.00 -5.52 13.96
C LEU A 95 13.14 -5.38 12.70
N TYR A 96 13.74 -5.39 11.50
CA TYR A 96 13.03 -5.18 10.25
C TYR A 96 11.87 -6.16 10.02
N PRO A 97 12.02 -7.48 10.25
CA PRO A 97 10.92 -8.43 10.08
C PRO A 97 9.76 -8.15 11.03
N LEU A 98 10.05 -7.77 12.27
CA LEU A 98 9.04 -7.50 13.29
C LEU A 98 8.26 -6.21 13.00
N ILE A 99 8.96 -5.12 12.63
CA ILE A 99 8.32 -3.87 12.22
C ILE A 99 7.49 -4.06 10.95
N SER A 100 7.99 -4.87 10.00
CA SER A 100 7.27 -5.18 8.77
C SER A 100 5.98 -5.96 9.05
N ALA A 101 6.01 -6.91 9.98
CA ALA A 101 4.84 -7.66 10.42
C ALA A 101 3.81 -6.77 11.14
N TRP A 102 4.26 -5.94 12.10
CA TRP A 102 3.40 -4.96 12.78
C TRP A 102 2.73 -4.00 11.79
N THR A 103 3.51 -3.45 10.86
CA THR A 103 2.99 -2.53 9.83
C THR A 103 1.91 -3.21 8.97
N LEU A 104 2.10 -4.49 8.65
CA LEU A 104 1.15 -5.24 7.85
C LEU A 104 -0.17 -5.50 8.59
N ASP A 105 -0.11 -5.81 9.89
CA ASP A 105 -1.31 -5.98 10.73
C ASP A 105 -2.11 -4.69 10.80
N VAL A 106 -1.47 -3.55 11.07
CA VAL A 106 -2.15 -2.26 11.12
C VAL A 106 -2.81 -1.92 9.79
N ILE A 107 -2.13 -2.12 8.66
CA ILE A 107 -2.71 -1.84 7.34
C ILE A 107 -3.88 -2.78 7.05
N CYS A 108 -3.78 -4.07 7.39
CA CYS A 108 -4.88 -5.02 7.15
C CYS A 108 -6.09 -4.71 8.03
N GLU A 109 -5.90 -4.27 9.27
CA GLU A 109 -7.02 -3.91 10.13
C GLU A 109 -7.66 -2.58 9.74
N THR A 110 -6.87 -1.53 9.54
CA THR A 110 -7.37 -0.20 9.15
C THR A 110 -8.01 -0.18 7.76
N ALA A 111 -7.42 -0.89 6.78
CA ALA A 111 -7.88 -0.85 5.39
C ALA A 111 -8.82 -2.00 5.00
N MET A 112 -8.67 -3.19 5.61
CA MET A 112 -9.44 -4.38 5.25
C MET A 112 -10.42 -4.83 6.35
N GLY A 113 -10.36 -4.26 7.55
CA GLY A 113 -11.20 -4.65 8.68
C GLY A 113 -10.97 -6.11 9.11
N LYS A 114 -9.76 -6.63 8.89
CA LYS A 114 -9.41 -8.04 9.13
C LYS A 114 -8.09 -8.15 9.89
N THR A 115 -8.16 -8.78 11.05
CA THR A 115 -6.99 -9.18 11.85
C THR A 115 -6.28 -10.34 11.17
N VAL A 116 -5.02 -10.15 10.79
CA VAL A 116 -4.18 -11.15 10.09
C VAL A 116 -3.18 -11.81 11.05
N ARG A 117 -2.82 -11.14 12.16
CA ARG A 117 -1.90 -11.62 13.20
C ARG A 117 -0.51 -11.93 12.65
N ALA A 118 0.01 -11.06 11.80
CA ALA A 118 1.31 -11.18 11.20
C ALA A 118 2.47 -11.20 12.20
N GLN A 119 2.28 -10.58 13.36
CA GLN A 119 3.29 -10.52 14.42
C GLN A 119 3.46 -11.85 15.18
N THR A 120 2.42 -12.69 15.23
CA THR A 120 2.41 -13.90 16.08
C THR A 120 2.20 -15.18 15.30
N GLU A 121 1.55 -15.14 14.13
CA GLU A 121 1.22 -16.30 13.32
C GLU A 121 1.93 -16.25 11.96
N GLU A 122 2.56 -17.37 11.56
CA GLU A 122 3.09 -17.51 10.21
C GLU A 122 1.96 -17.77 9.20
N SER A 123 1.48 -16.71 8.55
CA SER A 123 0.49 -16.85 7.48
C SER A 123 1.13 -17.05 6.11
N GLU A 124 0.62 -18.00 5.33
CA GLU A 124 0.94 -18.18 3.90
C GLU A 124 0.72 -16.87 3.11
N TYR A 125 -0.30 -16.09 3.50
CA TYR A 125 -0.58 -14.80 2.88
C TYR A 125 0.57 -13.79 3.10
N ILE A 126 1.10 -13.71 4.31
CA ILE A 126 2.16 -12.75 4.66
C ILE A 126 3.44 -13.12 3.91
N LYS A 127 3.82 -14.40 3.94
CA LYS A 127 4.97 -14.91 3.18
C LYS A 127 4.82 -14.59 1.69
N ALA A 128 3.62 -14.72 1.15
CA ALA A 128 3.34 -14.36 -0.24
C ALA A 128 3.45 -12.85 -0.53
N VAL A 129 3.01 -11.98 0.39
CA VAL A 129 3.09 -10.52 0.26
C VAL A 129 4.54 -10.02 0.34
N VAL A 130 5.33 -10.54 1.27
CA VAL A 130 6.75 -10.19 1.38
C VAL A 130 7.48 -10.63 0.10
N ARG A 131 7.30 -11.90 -0.30
CA ARG A 131 7.98 -12.45 -1.46
C ARG A 131 7.59 -11.77 -2.77
N ILE A 132 6.31 -11.44 -2.97
CA ILE A 132 5.91 -10.73 -4.19
C ILE A 132 6.50 -9.31 -4.23
N THR A 133 6.65 -8.65 -3.08
CA THR A 133 7.23 -7.31 -2.98
C THR A 133 8.71 -7.32 -3.38
N GLU A 134 9.46 -8.33 -2.94
CA GLU A 134 10.84 -8.56 -3.39
C GLU A 134 10.91 -8.78 -4.91
N LEU A 135 10.05 -9.64 -5.46
CA LEU A 135 10.01 -9.92 -6.89
C LEU A 135 9.67 -8.66 -7.70
N ILE A 136 8.77 -7.81 -7.21
CA ILE A 136 8.43 -6.52 -7.82
C ILE A 136 9.63 -5.57 -7.77
N ALA A 137 10.32 -5.49 -6.63
CA ALA A 137 11.51 -4.64 -6.49
C ALA A 137 12.63 -5.08 -7.45
N LEU A 138 12.88 -6.39 -7.57
CA LEU A 138 13.83 -6.97 -8.51
C LEU A 138 13.46 -6.67 -9.96
N ARG A 139 12.18 -6.86 -10.32
CA ARG A 139 11.68 -6.57 -11.67
C ARG A 139 11.77 -5.09 -12.02
N THR A 140 11.54 -4.21 -11.05
CA THR A 140 11.65 -2.76 -11.23
C THR A 140 13.09 -2.36 -11.55
N ARG A 141 14.07 -3.01 -10.90
CA ARG A 141 15.51 -2.79 -11.11
C ARG A 141 16.10 -3.50 -12.34
N SER A 142 15.33 -4.39 -12.99
CA SER A 142 15.81 -5.24 -14.10
C SER A 142 15.03 -4.96 -15.39
N PRO A 143 15.46 -4.00 -16.23
CA PRO A 143 14.72 -3.60 -17.44
C PRO A 143 14.40 -4.72 -18.43
N TRP A 144 15.26 -5.74 -18.53
CA TRP A 144 15.04 -6.91 -19.40
C TRP A 144 13.88 -7.81 -18.95
N LEU A 145 13.42 -7.68 -17.69
CA LEU A 145 12.25 -8.39 -17.15
C LEU A 145 10.95 -7.57 -17.26
N TRP A 146 10.99 -6.38 -17.85
CA TRP A 146 9.78 -5.56 -18.03
C TRP A 146 8.78 -6.19 -19.02
N PRO A 147 9.20 -6.74 -20.18
CA PRO A 147 8.29 -7.40 -21.10
C PRO A 147 7.58 -8.57 -20.44
N ARG A 148 6.24 -8.53 -20.42
CA ARG A 148 5.41 -9.52 -19.71
C ARG A 148 5.67 -10.95 -20.19
N THR A 149 5.86 -11.14 -21.50
CA THR A 149 6.11 -12.47 -22.09
C THR A 149 7.41 -13.06 -21.56
N ILE A 150 8.49 -12.27 -21.61
CA ILE A 150 9.81 -12.69 -21.11
C ILE A 150 9.72 -13.01 -19.63
N PHE A 151 9.11 -12.13 -18.83
CA PHE A 151 8.96 -12.35 -17.40
C PHE A 151 8.22 -13.66 -17.08
N LYS A 152 7.09 -13.95 -17.76
CA LYS A 152 6.33 -15.19 -17.55
C LYS A 152 7.09 -16.48 -17.89
N LEU A 153 8.04 -16.40 -18.82
CA LEU A 153 8.90 -17.54 -19.18
C LEU A 153 9.97 -17.81 -18.13
N THR A 154 10.32 -16.82 -17.30
CA THR A 154 11.26 -17.00 -16.18
C THR A 154 10.64 -17.78 -15.01
N ALA A 155 11.49 -18.39 -14.18
CA ALA A 155 11.06 -19.00 -12.93
C ALA A 155 10.40 -17.99 -11.97
N GLN A 156 10.96 -16.78 -11.89
CA GLN A 156 10.45 -15.67 -11.08
C GLN A 156 9.05 -15.22 -11.52
N GLY A 157 8.76 -15.20 -12.82
CA GLY A 157 7.43 -14.86 -13.32
C GLY A 157 6.39 -15.93 -12.99
N ARG A 158 6.76 -17.21 -13.06
CA ARG A 158 5.88 -18.31 -12.63
C ARG A 158 5.63 -18.28 -11.12
N GLU A 159 6.65 -17.96 -10.34
CA GLU A 159 6.54 -17.77 -8.89
C GLU A 159 5.61 -16.60 -8.56
N HIS A 160 5.82 -15.44 -9.18
CA HIS A 160 4.95 -14.26 -9.04
C HIS A 160 3.49 -14.58 -9.35
N ASP A 161 3.20 -15.32 -10.43
CA ASP A 161 1.83 -15.71 -10.78
C ASP A 161 1.21 -16.70 -9.77
N ARG A 162 2.00 -17.53 -9.09
CA ARG A 162 1.53 -18.38 -7.98
C ARG A 162 1.21 -17.56 -6.74
N LEU A 163 2.11 -16.65 -6.34
CA LEU A 163 1.91 -15.78 -5.17
C LEU A 163 0.70 -14.85 -5.35
N LEU A 164 0.50 -14.33 -6.56
CA LEU A 164 -0.70 -13.56 -6.88
C LEU A 164 -1.99 -14.36 -6.66
N LYS A 165 -2.01 -15.67 -6.89
CA LYS A 165 -3.21 -16.48 -6.63
C LYS A 165 -3.53 -16.55 -5.15
N ILE A 166 -2.52 -16.65 -4.29
CA ILE A 166 -2.67 -16.65 -2.83
C ILE A 166 -3.21 -15.29 -2.36
N ILE A 167 -2.60 -14.20 -2.81
CA ILE A 167 -3.04 -12.83 -2.46
C ILE A 167 -4.49 -12.58 -2.93
N HIS A 168 -4.82 -12.92 -4.18
CA HIS A 168 -6.20 -12.77 -4.67
C HIS A 168 -7.19 -13.68 -3.95
N LYS A 169 -6.78 -14.87 -3.47
CA LYS A 169 -7.63 -15.74 -2.64
C LYS A 169 -7.98 -15.02 -1.33
N PHE A 170 -6.99 -14.44 -0.66
CA PHE A 170 -7.19 -13.67 0.57
C PHE A 170 -8.10 -12.46 0.33
N THR A 171 -7.83 -11.62 -0.69
CA THR A 171 -8.68 -10.46 -1.01
C THR A 171 -10.13 -10.87 -1.33
N ARG A 172 -10.34 -12.01 -1.98
CA ARG A 172 -11.70 -12.53 -2.23
C ARG A 172 -12.40 -12.96 -0.93
N GLN A 173 -11.69 -13.59 -0.01
CA GLN A 173 -12.23 -13.98 1.30
C GLN A 173 -12.66 -12.75 2.11
N VAL A 174 -11.79 -11.73 2.20
CA VAL A 174 -12.11 -10.47 2.88
C VAL A 174 -13.38 -9.83 2.31
N ARG A 175 -13.46 -9.70 0.98
CA ARG A 175 -14.64 -9.14 0.30
C ARG A 175 -15.93 -9.91 0.60
N ILE A 176 -15.87 -11.24 0.69
CA ILE A 176 -17.03 -12.07 1.03
C ILE A 176 -17.42 -11.84 2.50
N SER A 177 -16.46 -11.79 3.43
CA SER A 177 -16.72 -11.51 4.84
C SER A 177 -17.38 -10.14 5.05
N MET A 178 -16.89 -9.09 4.36
CA MET A 178 -17.48 -7.75 4.43
C MET A 178 -18.92 -7.72 3.90
N ASN A 179 -19.18 -8.38 2.77
CA ASN A 179 -20.54 -8.45 2.22
C ASN A 179 -21.48 -9.23 3.16
N GLY A 180 -21.03 -10.33 3.74
CA GLY A 180 -21.81 -11.10 4.72
C GLY A 180 -22.18 -10.28 5.97
N ALA A 181 -21.25 -9.47 6.48
CA ALA A 181 -21.50 -8.56 7.59
C ALA A 181 -22.52 -7.46 7.23
N THR A 182 -22.47 -6.92 6.00
CA THR A 182 -23.48 -5.96 5.54
C THR A 182 -24.86 -6.59 5.38
N TYR A 183 -24.96 -7.83 4.90
CA TYR A 183 -26.24 -8.55 4.82
C TYR A 183 -26.79 -8.89 6.20
N PHE A 184 -25.93 -9.26 7.15
CA PHE A 184 -26.32 -9.52 8.53
C PHE A 184 -26.79 -8.25 9.25
N ALA A 185 -26.07 -7.13 9.08
CA ALA A 185 -26.48 -5.84 9.63
C ALA A 185 -27.83 -5.35 9.06
N LEU A 186 -28.05 -5.50 7.75
CA LEU A 186 -29.34 -5.19 7.12
C LEU A 186 -30.47 -6.12 7.59
N TYR A 187 -30.17 -7.39 7.82
CA TYR A 187 -31.14 -8.36 8.33
C TYR A 187 -31.57 -8.05 9.78
N VAL A 188 -30.62 -7.71 10.66
CA VAL A 188 -30.90 -7.29 12.04
C VAL A 188 -31.65 -5.96 12.08
N TYR A 189 -31.32 -5.01 11.20
CA TYR A 189 -32.01 -3.71 11.10
C TYR A 189 -33.45 -3.82 10.56
N HIS A 190 -33.76 -4.85 9.77
CA HIS A 190 -35.11 -5.10 9.25
C HIS A 190 -35.95 -5.99 10.19
N MET A 191 -35.33 -6.61 11.20
CA MET A 191 -36.01 -7.38 12.25
C MET A 191 -36.15 -6.63 13.58
N SER A 192 -35.66 -5.38 13.65
CA SER A 192 -35.86 -4.44 14.76
C SER A 192 -36.90 -3.41 14.38
#